data_AF-A0AAV2IE64-F1
#
_entry.id   AF-A0AAV2IE64-F1
#
_cell.length_a   1.000
_cell.length_b   1.000
_cell.length_c   1.000
_cell.angle_alpha   90.00
_cell.angle_beta   90.00
_cell.angle_gamma   90.00
#
_symmetry.space_group_name_H-M   'P 1'
#
loop_
_entity.id
_entity.type
_entity.pdbx_description
1 polymer ?
#
loop_
_entity_poly.entity_id
_entity_poly.type
_entity_poly.pdbx_seq_one_letter_code
_entity_poly.pdbx_strand_id
1 'polypeptide(L)'
;MAANKLKGLVSRNKRRLKEDGFDLDLTYITPNIIAMGFPAEKLEGYYRNHMEDVIKFLESKHKDHYKVYNLCSERSYDPGRFHNRVAYYPFDDHNPPRLELIKPFCEDLDSWLSQHSDNVAAIHCKAGKGRTGVMICAYMLHRQRFLDADAALRHYGATRTRDEKGVTIPSQRRYVLYYADLLKPGIVYRQVSLLLKGVKFETIPMFNSGSCMPYFEVHQLKVKVYTSPIYNGVQRDRNSFYMPVNHGSQSVPICGDIKIEFFNKSKLNKKEKMFHFWFNTFFVTDRERVHQNGAASNGADEEYNEHLSLTLPKAELDRANKDKSHKLFSPNFKVKVYFSPMHESSNLERSKSADDMTRDRYSVISKRGPPHTVTTPNFLHPQNPSRGWSSKSTPTSATASPLTPGPPPLTPPPPAHMAIQNKHSTSDHSLLEKYHLLPPDGNIPSGRINLKGDERSETGSIAGSVEAISLACSDGEAQDDLSDTESENEWEDCEITQV
;
A
#
# COMPACT_ATOMS: atom_id res chain seq x y z
N MET A 1 -14.84 -12.75 29.49
CA MET A 1 -15.09 -13.56 28.28
C MET A 1 -15.58 -12.75 27.08
N ALA A 2 -16.66 -11.95 27.17
CA ALA A 2 -17.27 -11.28 26.00
C ALA A 2 -16.28 -10.46 25.13
N ALA A 3 -15.48 -9.59 25.74
CA ALA A 3 -14.50 -8.75 25.01
C ALA A 3 -13.52 -9.57 24.14
N ASN A 4 -13.05 -10.74 24.59
CA ASN A 4 -12.13 -11.57 23.80
C ASN A 4 -12.81 -12.19 22.58
N LYS A 5 -14.13 -12.47 22.63
CA LYS A 5 -14.90 -12.88 21.44
C LYS A 5 -14.96 -11.72 20.42
N LEU A 6 -15.21 -10.49 20.89
CA LEU A 6 -15.28 -9.30 20.01
C LEU A 6 -13.91 -8.93 19.41
N LYS A 7 -12.82 -8.96 20.19
CA LYS A 7 -11.45 -8.82 19.68
C LYS A 7 -11.11 -9.90 18.66
N GLY A 8 -11.62 -11.12 18.85
CA GLY A 8 -11.58 -12.20 17.85
C GLY A 8 -12.26 -11.81 16.54
N LEU A 9 -13.53 -11.41 16.60
CA LEU A 9 -14.33 -10.97 15.44
C LEU A 9 -13.67 -9.84 14.63
N VAL A 10 -13.02 -8.87 15.28
CA VAL A 10 -12.32 -7.76 14.60
C VAL A 10 -10.93 -8.15 14.06
N SER A 11 -10.33 -9.22 14.59
CA SER A 11 -9.09 -9.77 14.02
C SER A 11 -9.33 -10.77 12.88
N ARG A 12 -10.49 -11.42 12.82
CA ARG A 12 -10.87 -12.42 11.81
C ARG A 12 -9.73 -13.43 11.60
N ASN A 13 -9.16 -13.48 10.40
CA ASN A 13 -8.13 -14.45 10.00
C ASN A 13 -6.69 -14.02 10.34
N LYS A 14 -6.47 -12.86 10.98
CA LYS A 14 -5.12 -12.43 11.41
C LYS A 14 -4.60 -13.33 12.53
N ARG A 15 -3.30 -13.65 12.51
CA ARG A 15 -2.64 -14.33 13.63
C ARG A 15 -2.59 -13.36 14.83
N ARG A 16 -2.93 -13.86 16.02
CA ARG A 16 -2.89 -13.12 17.29
C ARG A 16 -1.81 -13.72 18.18
N LEU A 17 -1.06 -12.87 18.86
CA LEU A 17 -0.24 -13.28 20.00
C LEU A 17 -1.17 -13.72 21.14
N LYS A 18 -0.94 -14.91 21.69
CA LYS A 18 -1.69 -15.49 22.83
C LYS A 18 -0.73 -16.17 23.81
N GLU A 19 0.25 -15.40 24.27
CA GLU A 19 1.40 -15.85 25.07
C GLU A 19 1.57 -14.94 26.30
N ASP A 20 2.13 -15.47 27.39
CA ASP A 20 2.47 -14.72 28.62
C ASP A 20 1.36 -13.82 29.19
N GLY A 21 0.09 -14.21 29.01
CA GLY A 21 -1.09 -13.48 29.44
C GLY A 21 -1.59 -12.39 28.48
N PHE A 22 -0.87 -12.12 27.38
CA PHE A 22 -1.29 -11.19 26.34
C PHE A 22 -2.26 -11.84 25.33
N ASP A 23 -3.28 -11.12 24.88
CA ASP A 23 -4.14 -11.50 23.75
C ASP A 23 -4.24 -10.33 22.76
N LEU A 24 -3.23 -10.21 21.88
CA LEU A 24 -3.05 -9.05 21.00
C LEU A 24 -3.18 -9.43 19.52
N ASP A 25 -3.80 -8.56 18.73
CA ASP A 25 -3.70 -8.54 17.27
C ASP A 25 -2.31 -8.01 16.88
N LEU A 26 -1.33 -8.87 17.01
CA LEU A 26 0.10 -8.62 16.90
C LEU A 26 0.76 -9.89 16.35
N THR A 27 1.75 -9.73 15.45
CA THR A 27 2.49 -10.85 14.87
C THR A 27 3.92 -10.42 14.53
N TYR A 28 4.92 -11.22 14.90
CA TYR A 28 6.27 -11.09 14.35
C TYR A 28 6.26 -11.56 12.89
N ILE A 29 6.76 -10.74 11.96
CA ILE A 29 6.98 -11.10 10.55
C ILE A 29 8.42 -11.59 10.35
N THR A 30 9.33 -11.03 11.16
CA THR A 30 10.71 -11.47 11.43
C THR A 30 10.95 -11.28 12.94
N PRO A 31 12.04 -11.78 13.55
CA PRO A 31 12.28 -11.62 14.98
C PRO A 31 12.26 -10.16 15.46
N ASN A 32 12.65 -9.23 14.58
CA ASN A 32 12.74 -7.79 14.86
C ASN A 32 11.71 -6.90 14.13
N ILE A 33 10.74 -7.47 13.41
CA ILE A 33 9.67 -6.72 12.74
C ILE A 33 8.31 -7.25 13.20
N ILE A 34 7.56 -6.41 13.91
CA ILE A 34 6.20 -6.68 14.37
C ILE A 34 5.20 -5.96 13.45
N ALA A 35 4.18 -6.69 13.00
CA ALA A 35 2.97 -6.15 12.40
C ALA A 35 1.81 -6.24 13.42
N MET A 36 1.12 -5.13 13.70
CA MET A 36 0.02 -5.11 14.68
C MET A 36 -1.19 -4.27 14.23
N GLY A 37 -2.34 -4.55 14.84
CA GLY A 37 -3.52 -3.69 14.79
C GLY A 37 -3.36 -2.44 15.66
N PHE A 38 -4.14 -1.39 15.37
CA PHE A 38 -4.05 -0.09 16.04
C PHE A 38 -4.09 -0.20 17.58
N PRO A 39 -3.11 0.39 18.30
CA PRO A 39 -3.16 0.49 19.76
C PRO A 39 -4.21 1.54 20.15
N ALA A 40 -5.34 1.09 20.67
CA ALA A 40 -6.52 1.91 20.86
C ALA A 40 -6.69 2.36 22.32
N GLU A 41 -7.04 3.64 22.49
CA GLU A 41 -7.44 4.20 23.79
C GLU A 41 -8.93 3.96 24.08
N LYS A 42 -9.29 3.99 25.37
CA LYS A 42 -10.68 4.06 25.85
C LYS A 42 -11.55 2.94 25.24
N LEU A 43 -12.81 3.24 24.87
CA LEU A 43 -13.80 2.25 24.43
C LEU A 43 -13.41 1.48 23.16
N GLU A 44 -12.57 2.04 22.28
CA GLU A 44 -12.07 1.29 21.12
C GLU A 44 -11.17 0.10 21.49
N GLY A 45 -10.49 0.18 22.63
CA GLY A 45 -9.72 -0.93 23.18
C GLY A 45 -10.57 -2.13 23.63
N TYR A 46 -11.91 -2.01 23.64
CA TYR A 46 -12.83 -3.13 23.85
C TYR A 46 -12.85 -4.09 22.66
N TYR A 47 -12.67 -3.57 21.44
CA TYR A 47 -12.72 -4.33 20.19
C TYR A 47 -11.37 -4.39 19.44
N ARG A 48 -10.34 -3.65 19.88
CA ARG A 48 -8.96 -3.70 19.36
C ARG A 48 -7.92 -4.10 20.41
N ASN A 49 -6.65 -3.91 20.07
CA ASN A 49 -5.56 -3.88 21.05
C ASN A 49 -5.79 -2.68 21.99
N HIS A 50 -5.80 -2.92 23.30
CA HIS A 50 -5.88 -1.82 24.27
C HIS A 50 -4.48 -1.21 24.42
N MET A 51 -4.36 0.12 24.39
CA MET A 51 -3.09 0.85 24.43
C MET A 51 -2.16 0.34 25.55
N GLU A 52 -2.68 0.21 26.76
CA GLU A 52 -1.93 -0.27 27.93
C GLU A 52 -1.36 -1.68 27.76
N ASP A 53 -2.04 -2.57 27.02
CA ASP A 53 -1.59 -3.96 26.85
C ASP A 53 -0.48 -4.05 25.80
N VAL A 54 -0.48 -3.16 24.81
CA VAL A 54 0.61 -3.01 23.84
C VAL A 54 1.84 -2.39 24.50
N ILE A 55 1.66 -1.37 25.35
CA ILE A 55 2.76 -0.76 26.12
C ILE A 55 3.40 -1.81 27.06
N LYS A 56 2.59 -2.51 27.88
CA LYS A 56 3.09 -3.60 28.75
C LYS A 56 3.82 -4.69 27.96
N PHE A 57 3.34 -5.04 26.77
CA PHE A 57 4.01 -6.04 25.93
C PHE A 57 5.38 -5.54 25.46
N LEU A 58 5.45 -4.33 24.89
CA LEU A 58 6.70 -3.77 24.37
C LEU A 58 7.72 -3.49 25.50
N GLU A 59 7.28 -2.94 26.63
CA GLU A 59 8.14 -2.69 27.81
C GLU A 59 8.56 -3.98 28.56
N SER A 60 7.83 -5.09 28.42
CA SER A 60 8.22 -6.38 29.04
C SER A 60 9.05 -7.29 28.13
N LYS A 61 9.03 -7.08 26.81
CA LYS A 61 9.78 -7.90 25.83
C LYS A 61 10.95 -7.20 25.16
N HIS A 62 10.83 -5.90 24.92
CA HIS A 62 11.75 -5.11 24.08
C HIS A 62 12.12 -3.79 24.76
N LYS A 63 12.24 -3.79 26.09
CA LYS A 63 12.42 -2.56 26.89
C LYS A 63 13.55 -1.69 26.31
N ASP A 64 13.23 -0.42 26.08
CA ASP A 64 14.10 0.59 25.46
C ASP A 64 14.61 0.29 24.03
N HIS A 65 14.33 -0.91 23.51
CA HIS A 65 14.72 -1.44 22.20
C HIS A 65 13.56 -1.55 21.21
N TYR A 66 12.46 -0.81 21.36
CA TYR A 66 11.41 -0.73 20.33
C TYR A 66 11.16 0.68 19.79
N LYS A 67 10.79 0.76 18.51
CA LYS A 67 10.22 1.95 17.87
C LYS A 67 8.92 1.61 17.15
N VAL A 68 7.91 2.47 17.31
CA VAL A 68 6.57 2.30 16.73
C VAL A 68 6.45 3.10 15.44
N TYR A 69 5.83 2.51 14.41
CA TYR A 69 5.59 3.17 13.12
C TYR A 69 4.08 3.19 12.83
N ASN A 70 3.49 4.39 12.89
CA ASN A 70 2.07 4.61 12.61
C ASN A 70 1.85 4.98 11.13
N LEU A 71 1.06 4.16 10.44
CA LEU A 71 0.70 4.35 9.02
C LEU A 71 -0.70 4.97 8.82
N CYS A 72 -1.42 5.30 9.90
CA CYS A 72 -2.73 5.92 9.83
C CYS A 72 -2.64 7.41 9.46
N SER A 73 -3.31 7.82 8.38
CA SER A 73 -3.61 9.25 8.13
C SER A 73 -4.82 9.73 8.93
N GLU A 74 -5.68 8.80 9.37
CA GLU A 74 -6.94 9.07 10.03
C GLU A 74 -6.88 9.07 11.56
N ARG A 75 -5.75 8.62 12.16
CA ARG A 75 -5.62 8.34 13.61
C ARG A 75 -4.20 8.55 14.14
N SER A 76 -4.09 9.25 15.27
CA SER A 76 -2.88 9.40 16.08
C SER A 76 -3.19 9.15 17.57
N TYR A 77 -2.16 9.20 18.39
CA TYR A 77 -2.18 9.11 19.86
C TYR A 77 -0.95 9.86 20.39
N ASP A 78 -0.87 10.11 21.71
CA ASP A 78 0.31 10.75 22.30
C ASP A 78 1.59 9.89 22.12
N PRO A 79 2.67 10.40 21.49
CA PRO A 79 3.92 9.66 21.36
C PRO A 79 4.66 9.47 22.70
N GLY A 80 4.36 10.28 23.72
CA GLY A 80 4.87 10.12 25.09
C GLY A 80 4.53 8.75 25.69
N ARG A 81 3.37 8.19 25.33
CA ARG A 81 2.93 6.81 25.64
C ARG A 81 3.93 5.71 25.24
N PHE A 82 4.83 5.99 24.30
CA PHE A 82 5.87 5.09 23.81
C PHE A 82 7.27 5.72 23.94
N HIS A 83 7.49 6.53 24.98
CA HIS A 83 8.78 7.21 25.25
C HIS A 83 9.28 8.08 24.08
N ASN A 84 8.35 8.64 23.30
CA ASN A 84 8.58 9.37 22.05
C ASN A 84 9.27 8.56 20.92
N ARG A 85 9.38 7.23 21.06
CA ARG A 85 9.88 6.30 20.04
C ARG A 85 8.79 5.99 19.00
N VAL A 86 8.20 7.01 18.39
CA VAL A 86 7.12 6.89 17.39
C VAL A 86 7.45 7.69 16.13
N ALA A 87 7.36 7.05 14.96
CA ALA A 87 7.43 7.69 13.66
C ALA A 87 6.11 7.56 12.89
N TYR A 88 5.83 8.52 12.00
CA TYR A 88 4.56 8.66 11.29
C TYR A 88 4.80 8.64 9.78
N TYR A 89 4.23 7.65 9.10
CA TYR A 89 4.25 7.52 7.64
C TYR A 89 2.81 7.33 7.12
N PRO A 90 1.96 8.37 7.25
CA PRO A 90 0.52 8.26 7.09
C PRO A 90 0.07 8.08 5.64
N PHE A 91 -0.82 7.13 5.38
CA PHE A 91 -1.58 7.06 4.13
C PHE A 91 -2.98 6.47 4.33
N ASP A 92 -3.91 6.86 3.44
CA ASP A 92 -5.34 6.63 3.60
C ASP A 92 -5.72 5.15 3.55
N ASP A 93 -6.74 4.76 4.31
CA ASP A 93 -7.12 3.35 4.41
C ASP A 93 -7.57 2.77 3.07
N HIS A 94 -7.29 1.49 2.86
CA HIS A 94 -7.53 0.76 1.60
C HIS A 94 -6.85 1.34 0.32
N ASN A 95 -5.98 2.36 0.43
CA ASN A 95 -5.18 2.91 -0.67
C ASN A 95 -3.70 2.50 -0.55
N PRO A 96 -2.88 2.59 -1.61
CA PRO A 96 -1.42 2.53 -1.51
C PRO A 96 -0.85 3.82 -0.85
N PRO A 97 0.42 3.81 -0.41
CA PRO A 97 1.13 5.04 -0.05
C PRO A 97 1.46 5.88 -1.29
N ARG A 98 1.86 7.14 -1.12
CA ARG A 98 2.65 7.84 -2.15
C ARG A 98 3.92 7.03 -2.43
N LEU A 99 4.36 6.91 -3.67
CA LEU A 99 5.56 6.12 -4.01
C LEU A 99 6.82 6.67 -3.31
N GLU A 100 6.92 8.00 -3.25
CA GLU A 100 8.00 8.73 -2.57
C GLU A 100 8.05 8.52 -1.05
N LEU A 101 6.97 8.02 -0.42
CA LEU A 101 6.91 7.73 1.02
C LEU A 101 7.65 6.43 1.38
N ILE A 102 7.82 5.52 0.42
CA ILE A 102 8.30 4.15 0.69
C ILE A 102 9.81 4.14 1.01
N LYS A 103 10.63 4.89 0.27
CA LYS A 103 12.10 4.94 0.48
C LYS A 103 12.47 5.55 1.85
N PRO A 104 11.95 6.72 2.26
CA PRO A 104 12.26 7.29 3.58
C PRO A 104 11.72 6.46 4.75
N PHE A 105 10.65 5.68 4.56
CA PHE A 105 10.21 4.70 5.54
C PHE A 105 11.23 3.57 5.70
N CYS A 106 11.69 3.00 4.57
CA CYS A 106 12.67 1.92 4.59
C CYS A 106 13.99 2.37 5.22
N GLU A 107 14.44 3.59 4.94
CA GLU A 107 15.70 4.14 5.46
C GLU A 107 15.65 4.50 6.96
N ASP A 108 14.52 5.01 7.47
CA ASP A 108 14.31 5.14 8.92
C ASP A 108 14.30 3.76 9.59
N LEU A 109 13.48 2.83 9.07
CA LEU A 109 13.35 1.48 9.61
C LEU A 109 14.71 0.75 9.65
N ASP A 110 15.51 0.88 8.59
CA ASP A 110 16.84 0.29 8.53
C ASP A 110 17.82 0.94 9.52
N SER A 111 17.78 2.27 9.62
CA SER A 111 18.59 3.03 10.56
C SER A 111 18.28 2.64 12.00
N TRP A 112 17.01 2.45 12.36
CA TRP A 112 16.60 1.99 13.68
C TRP A 112 17.06 0.55 13.97
N LEU A 113 16.77 -0.39 13.06
CA LEU A 113 17.12 -1.80 13.26
C LEU A 113 18.63 -2.07 13.20
N SER A 114 19.42 -1.18 12.58
CA SER A 114 20.88 -1.28 12.54
C SER A 114 21.61 -0.64 13.74
N GLN A 115 20.90 0.03 14.66
CA GLN A 115 21.51 0.68 15.84
C GLN A 115 21.83 -0.29 16.99
N HIS A 116 21.10 -1.40 17.11
CA HIS A 116 21.35 -2.44 18.11
C HIS A 116 20.79 -3.78 17.64
N SER A 117 21.40 -4.91 18.02
CA SER A 117 20.92 -6.26 17.65
C SER A 117 19.49 -6.52 18.09
N ASP A 118 19.14 -5.97 19.25
CA ASP A 118 17.89 -6.25 19.95
C ASP A 118 16.78 -5.26 19.56
N ASN A 119 17.07 -4.29 18.68
CA ASN A 119 16.10 -3.29 18.25
C ASN A 119 14.98 -3.92 17.41
N VAL A 120 13.73 -3.62 17.77
CA VAL A 120 12.51 -4.12 17.14
C VAL A 120 11.66 -2.94 16.62
N ALA A 121 10.98 -3.15 15.49
CA ALA A 121 10.05 -2.19 14.92
C ALA A 121 8.60 -2.69 15.02
N ALA A 122 7.71 -1.90 15.61
CA ALA A 122 6.29 -2.20 15.76
C ALA A 122 5.45 -1.36 14.77
N ILE A 123 5.12 -1.93 13.62
CA ILE A 123 4.49 -1.24 12.49
C ILE A 123 3.00 -1.53 12.47
N HIS A 124 2.16 -0.50 12.38
CA HIS A 124 0.70 -0.66 12.45
C HIS A 124 -0.08 0.29 11.53
N CYS A 125 -1.34 -0.06 11.28
CA CYS A 125 -2.37 0.82 10.74
C CYS A 125 -3.69 0.59 11.51
N LYS A 126 -4.86 0.89 10.94
CA LYS A 126 -6.18 0.58 11.55
C LYS A 126 -6.29 -0.90 11.97
N ALA A 127 -5.94 -1.82 11.07
CA ALA A 127 -6.16 -3.26 11.21
C ALA A 127 -4.89 -4.14 11.08
N GLY A 128 -3.70 -3.55 10.86
CA GLY A 128 -2.44 -4.30 10.74
C GLY A 128 -2.41 -5.31 9.60
N LYS A 129 -3.02 -4.97 8.44
CA LYS A 129 -3.20 -5.86 7.28
C LYS A 129 -2.58 -5.25 6.02
N GLY A 130 -3.37 -4.60 5.15
CA GLY A 130 -2.94 -4.08 3.85
C GLY A 130 -1.83 -3.03 3.93
N ARG A 131 -2.11 -1.85 4.52
CA ARG A 131 -1.12 -0.75 4.65
C ARG A 131 0.19 -1.19 5.31
N THR A 132 0.10 -1.90 6.44
CA THR A 132 1.26 -2.49 7.15
C THR A 132 2.04 -3.47 6.27
N GLY A 133 1.35 -4.31 5.49
CA GLY A 133 1.98 -5.26 4.59
C GLY A 133 2.75 -4.60 3.45
N VAL A 134 2.23 -3.52 2.86
CA VAL A 134 2.94 -2.78 1.80
C VAL A 134 4.31 -2.30 2.30
N MET A 135 4.33 -1.63 3.46
CA MET A 135 5.55 -1.03 4.00
C MET A 135 6.56 -2.10 4.48
N ILE A 136 6.08 -3.21 5.07
CA ILE A 136 6.94 -4.33 5.47
C ILE A 136 7.50 -5.07 4.26
N CYS A 137 6.68 -5.37 3.24
CA CYS A 137 7.17 -6.02 2.02
C CYS A 137 8.21 -5.16 1.30
N ALA A 138 7.96 -3.85 1.19
CA ALA A 138 8.92 -2.90 0.66
C ALA A 138 10.26 -2.89 1.43
N TYR A 139 10.23 -2.94 2.76
CA TYR A 139 11.47 -3.02 3.55
C TYR A 139 12.20 -4.35 3.39
N MET A 140 11.49 -5.49 3.34
CA MET A 140 12.12 -6.79 3.10
C MET A 140 12.80 -6.87 1.71
N LEU A 141 12.22 -6.21 0.70
CA LEU A 141 12.85 -6.00 -0.61
C LEU A 141 14.04 -5.04 -0.54
N HIS A 142 13.91 -3.91 0.16
CA HIS A 142 14.97 -2.92 0.35
C HIS A 142 16.25 -3.53 0.94
N ARG A 143 16.09 -4.45 1.90
CA ARG A 143 17.19 -5.21 2.52
C ARG A 143 17.46 -6.57 1.86
N GLN A 144 16.96 -6.77 0.64
CA GLN A 144 17.22 -7.94 -0.22
C GLN A 144 16.95 -9.30 0.46
N ARG A 145 16.08 -9.33 1.48
CA ARG A 145 15.63 -10.58 2.13
C ARG A 145 14.67 -11.37 1.24
N PHE A 146 14.07 -10.70 0.27
CA PHE A 146 13.48 -11.27 -0.93
C PHE A 146 13.96 -10.48 -2.14
N LEU A 147 14.13 -11.16 -3.29
CA LEU A 147 14.41 -10.54 -4.58
C LEU A 147 13.14 -10.35 -5.44
N ASP A 148 12.05 -11.00 -5.04
CA ASP A 148 10.75 -11.01 -5.73
C ASP A 148 9.68 -10.36 -4.82
N ALA A 149 8.88 -9.48 -5.41
CA ALA A 149 7.76 -8.82 -4.75
C ALA A 149 6.66 -9.82 -4.35
N ASP A 150 6.35 -10.81 -5.18
CA ASP A 150 5.31 -11.80 -4.87
C ASP A 150 5.76 -12.78 -3.78
N ALA A 151 7.06 -13.07 -3.64
CA ALA A 151 7.63 -13.78 -2.51
C ALA A 151 7.48 -13.00 -1.20
N ALA A 152 7.85 -11.71 -1.18
CA ALA A 152 7.67 -10.85 -0.01
C ALA A 152 6.18 -10.74 0.40
N LEU A 153 5.29 -10.57 -0.58
CA LEU A 153 3.84 -10.48 -0.39
C LEU A 153 3.24 -11.80 0.13
N ARG A 154 3.72 -12.96 -0.35
CA ARG A 154 3.33 -14.29 0.15
C ARG A 154 3.83 -14.54 1.57
N HIS A 155 5.10 -14.25 1.86
CA HIS A 155 5.67 -14.38 3.21
C HIS A 155 4.89 -13.56 4.24
N TYR A 156 4.61 -12.29 3.93
CA TYR A 156 3.79 -11.45 4.81
C TYR A 156 2.37 -12.00 4.96
N GLY A 157 1.75 -12.49 3.87
CA GLY A 157 0.44 -13.12 3.89
C GLY A 157 0.37 -14.33 4.82
N ALA A 158 1.18 -15.34 4.54
CA ALA A 158 1.25 -16.58 5.31
C ALA A 158 1.64 -16.34 6.78
N THR A 159 2.57 -15.42 7.06
CA THR A 159 2.99 -15.13 8.44
C THR A 159 1.94 -14.31 9.21
N ARG A 160 1.35 -13.26 8.61
CA ARG A 160 0.40 -12.37 9.32
C ARG A 160 -1.01 -12.96 9.44
N THR A 161 -1.41 -13.88 8.58
CA THR A 161 -2.78 -14.39 8.50
C THR A 161 -2.86 -15.92 8.50
N ARG A 162 -4.07 -16.46 8.64
CA ARG A 162 -4.40 -17.89 8.59
C ARG A 162 -4.92 -18.33 7.23
N ASP A 163 -5.43 -17.39 6.43
CA ASP A 163 -5.96 -17.59 5.08
C ASP A 163 -5.02 -17.03 4.00
N GLU A 164 -3.77 -16.73 4.38
CA GLU A 164 -2.68 -16.15 3.58
C GLU A 164 -2.99 -14.78 2.91
N LYS A 165 -4.17 -14.22 3.15
CA LYS A 165 -4.65 -12.95 2.59
C LYS A 165 -4.05 -11.75 3.31
N GLY A 166 -2.75 -11.53 3.15
CA GLY A 166 -2.04 -10.32 3.59
C GLY A 166 -2.45 -9.07 2.83
N VAL A 167 -1.69 -8.70 1.80
CA VAL A 167 -1.98 -7.56 0.91
C VAL A 167 -2.80 -8.04 -0.30
N THR A 168 -4.12 -7.84 -0.24
CA THR A 168 -5.09 -8.33 -1.24
C THR A 168 -5.60 -7.26 -2.21
N ILE A 169 -5.39 -5.97 -1.91
CA ILE A 169 -5.82 -4.86 -2.76
C ILE A 169 -4.80 -4.69 -3.91
N PRO A 170 -5.20 -4.84 -5.19
CA PRO A 170 -4.28 -4.76 -6.32
C PRO A 170 -3.40 -3.52 -6.35
N SER A 171 -3.96 -2.33 -6.13
CA SER A 171 -3.16 -1.11 -6.05
C SER A 171 -2.12 -1.12 -4.94
N GLN A 172 -2.41 -1.74 -3.79
CA GLN A 172 -1.43 -1.91 -2.72
C GLN A 172 -0.31 -2.89 -3.12
N ARG A 173 -0.63 -3.98 -3.83
CA ARG A 173 0.39 -4.89 -4.38
C ARG A 173 1.26 -4.19 -5.43
N ARG A 174 0.64 -3.47 -6.37
CA ARG A 174 1.33 -2.75 -7.47
C ARG A 174 2.41 -1.80 -6.96
N TYR A 175 2.18 -1.14 -5.82
CA TYR A 175 3.18 -0.25 -5.22
C TYR A 175 4.36 -0.99 -4.56
N VAL A 176 4.19 -2.26 -4.16
CA VAL A 176 5.31 -3.12 -3.75
C VAL A 176 6.11 -3.58 -4.97
N LEU A 177 5.46 -3.90 -6.10
CA LEU A 177 6.13 -4.22 -7.36
C LEU A 177 6.91 -3.01 -7.90
N TYR A 178 6.28 -1.83 -7.97
CA TYR A 178 6.94 -0.57 -8.34
C TYR A 178 8.18 -0.30 -7.47
N TYR A 179 8.13 -0.58 -6.17
CA TYR A 179 9.29 -0.39 -5.31
C TYR A 179 10.39 -1.43 -5.55
N ALA A 180 10.04 -2.69 -5.87
CA ALA A 180 11.01 -3.68 -6.33
C ALA A 180 11.69 -3.26 -7.65
N ASP A 181 10.95 -2.63 -8.57
CA ASP A 181 11.51 -2.05 -9.79
C ASP A 181 12.48 -0.88 -9.51
N LEU A 182 12.15 0.00 -8.56
CA LEU A 182 13.04 1.10 -8.14
C LEU A 182 14.32 0.63 -7.42
N LEU A 183 14.39 -0.62 -6.96
CA LEU A 183 15.60 -1.20 -6.36
C LEU A 183 16.54 -1.81 -7.41
N LYS A 184 16.14 -1.87 -8.69
CA LYS A 184 17.00 -2.38 -9.79
C LYS A 184 18.12 -1.37 -10.12
N PRO A 185 19.35 -1.83 -10.42
CA PRO A 185 20.47 -0.94 -10.74
C PRO A 185 20.15 0.04 -11.88
N GLY A 186 20.56 1.31 -11.71
CA GLY A 186 20.38 2.37 -12.72
C GLY A 186 18.99 3.00 -12.77
N ILE A 187 17.99 2.46 -12.05
CA ILE A 187 16.65 3.07 -12.00
C ILE A 187 16.65 4.26 -11.04
N VAL A 188 16.37 5.45 -11.57
CA VAL A 188 16.19 6.69 -10.79
C VAL A 188 14.77 7.19 -10.98
N TYR A 189 13.97 7.14 -9.92
CA TYR A 189 12.62 7.69 -9.94
C TYR A 189 12.63 9.19 -10.23
N ARG A 190 11.73 9.62 -11.11
CA ARG A 190 11.37 11.01 -11.33
C ARG A 190 9.87 11.10 -11.58
N GLN A 191 9.26 12.22 -11.24
CA GLN A 191 7.87 12.48 -11.62
C GLN A 191 7.80 12.65 -13.15
N VAL A 192 6.83 11.99 -13.80
CA VAL A 192 6.67 12.01 -15.27
C VAL A 192 5.32 12.62 -15.62
N SER A 193 5.33 13.73 -16.37
CA SER A 193 4.10 14.41 -16.80
C SER A 193 3.54 13.80 -18.07
N LEU A 194 2.30 13.33 -18.01
CA LEU A 194 1.57 12.74 -19.13
C LEU A 194 0.28 13.51 -19.40
N LEU A 195 -0.16 13.51 -20.66
CA LEU A 195 -1.48 14.01 -21.05
C LEU A 195 -2.42 12.82 -21.24
N LEU A 196 -3.41 12.67 -20.37
CA LEU A 196 -4.45 11.64 -20.48
C LEU A 196 -5.32 11.91 -21.71
N LYS A 197 -5.47 10.90 -22.58
CA LYS A 197 -6.22 10.97 -23.86
C LYS A 197 -7.54 10.20 -23.83
N GLY A 198 -7.63 9.11 -23.08
CA GLY A 198 -8.88 8.33 -22.97
C GLY A 198 -8.74 7.03 -22.21
N VAL A 199 -9.87 6.34 -22.02
CA VAL A 199 -9.95 5.02 -21.39
C VAL A 199 -10.77 4.08 -22.27
N LYS A 200 -10.34 2.83 -22.44
CA LYS A 200 -11.09 1.77 -23.14
C LYS A 200 -11.39 0.61 -22.20
N PHE A 201 -12.62 0.11 -22.25
CA PHE A 201 -13.03 -1.16 -21.68
C PHE A 201 -12.95 -2.25 -22.76
N GLU A 202 -12.23 -3.34 -22.50
CA GLU A 202 -12.13 -4.48 -23.45
C GLU A 202 -13.31 -5.46 -23.38
N THR A 203 -14.24 -5.30 -22.43
CA THR A 203 -15.60 -5.89 -22.42
C THR A 203 -16.54 -4.98 -21.64
N ILE A 204 -17.86 -5.07 -21.82
CA ILE A 204 -18.82 -4.18 -21.14
C ILE A 204 -19.21 -4.70 -19.74
N PRO A 205 -19.12 -3.88 -18.67
CA PRO A 205 -19.66 -4.22 -17.35
C PRO A 205 -21.19 -4.25 -17.30
N MET A 206 -21.75 -5.19 -16.54
CA MET A 206 -23.15 -5.67 -16.68
C MET A 206 -24.16 -5.13 -15.64
N PHE A 207 -23.91 -3.95 -15.07
CA PHE A 207 -24.66 -3.37 -13.95
C PHE A 207 -26.17 -3.15 -14.20
N ASN A 208 -26.51 -2.48 -15.29
CA ASN A 208 -27.88 -2.12 -15.67
C ASN A 208 -28.46 -3.22 -16.59
N SER A 209 -28.74 -4.40 -16.04
CA SER A 209 -29.27 -5.57 -16.79
C SER A 209 -28.42 -5.94 -18.01
N GLY A 210 -27.09 -6.02 -17.86
CA GLY A 210 -26.15 -6.30 -18.95
C GLY A 210 -25.61 -5.07 -19.67
N SER A 211 -26.13 -3.87 -19.40
CA SER A 211 -25.57 -2.59 -19.87
C SER A 211 -24.90 -1.82 -18.72
N CYS A 212 -24.25 -0.69 -19.00
CA CYS A 212 -23.89 0.28 -17.96
C CYS A 212 -24.00 1.73 -18.47
N MET A 213 -23.96 2.69 -17.54
CA MET A 213 -23.84 4.13 -17.84
C MET A 213 -22.58 4.66 -17.13
N PRO A 214 -21.39 4.32 -17.64
CA PRO A 214 -20.15 4.60 -16.94
C PRO A 214 -19.77 6.08 -17.02
N TYR A 215 -19.11 6.55 -15.97
CA TYR A 215 -18.28 7.75 -15.96
C TYR A 215 -17.11 7.53 -15.00
N PHE A 216 -16.09 8.39 -15.07
CA PHE A 216 -14.93 8.29 -14.19
C PHE A 216 -14.44 9.62 -13.65
N GLU A 217 -13.77 9.53 -12.50
CA GLU A 217 -13.13 10.63 -11.81
C GLU A 217 -11.62 10.34 -11.72
N VAL A 218 -10.79 11.30 -12.13
CA VAL A 218 -9.32 11.19 -12.02
C VAL A 218 -8.87 12.08 -10.87
N HIS A 219 -8.11 11.50 -9.95
CA HIS A 219 -7.53 12.21 -8.81
C HIS A 219 -6.02 12.09 -8.85
N GLN A 220 -5.32 13.22 -8.77
CA GLN A 220 -3.91 13.26 -8.46
C GLN A 220 -3.80 13.53 -6.95
N LEU A 221 -3.23 12.57 -6.22
CA LEU A 221 -3.16 12.62 -4.75
C LEU A 221 -4.57 12.74 -4.12
N LYS A 222 -4.90 13.87 -3.48
CA LYS A 222 -6.24 14.17 -2.92
C LYS A 222 -7.04 15.20 -3.74
N VAL A 223 -6.55 15.61 -4.91
CA VAL A 223 -7.18 16.61 -5.77
C VAL A 223 -7.83 15.91 -6.97
N LYS A 224 -9.14 16.09 -7.14
CA LYS A 224 -9.83 15.65 -8.35
C LYS A 224 -9.50 16.57 -9.52
N VAL A 225 -8.70 16.09 -10.46
CA VAL A 225 -8.24 16.85 -11.63
C VAL A 225 -9.16 16.72 -12.84
N TYR A 226 -10.00 15.68 -12.89
CA TYR A 226 -10.96 15.49 -13.98
C TYR A 226 -12.22 14.71 -13.55
N THR A 227 -13.31 14.90 -14.27
CA THR A 227 -14.52 14.06 -14.23
C THR A 227 -15.04 13.94 -15.65
N SER A 228 -15.26 12.72 -16.14
CA SER A 228 -15.76 12.51 -17.50
C SER A 228 -17.25 12.87 -17.64
N PRO A 229 -17.74 13.08 -18.87
CA PRO A 229 -19.16 12.95 -19.16
C PRO A 229 -19.70 11.58 -18.71
N ILE A 230 -21.03 11.49 -18.54
CA ILE A 230 -21.72 10.21 -18.34
C ILE A 230 -22.01 9.61 -19.71
N TYR A 231 -21.46 8.43 -19.98
CA TYR A 231 -21.63 7.76 -21.26
C TYR A 231 -22.90 6.91 -21.24
N ASN A 232 -23.92 7.37 -21.96
CA ASN A 232 -25.20 6.67 -22.05
C ASN A 232 -25.17 5.55 -23.10
N GLY A 233 -25.98 4.50 -22.92
CA GLY A 233 -26.21 3.48 -23.95
C GLY A 233 -25.03 2.52 -24.18
N VAL A 234 -24.20 2.25 -23.19
CA VAL A 234 -23.11 1.26 -23.28
C VAL A 234 -23.69 -0.15 -23.08
N GLN A 235 -24.07 -0.79 -24.19
CA GLN A 235 -24.79 -2.06 -24.24
C GLN A 235 -23.87 -3.27 -24.51
N ARG A 236 -24.38 -4.48 -24.17
CA ARG A 236 -23.63 -5.76 -24.15
C ARG A 236 -23.16 -6.25 -25.53
N ASP A 237 -23.80 -5.79 -26.59
CA ASP A 237 -23.47 -6.06 -28.00
C ASP A 237 -22.11 -5.52 -28.42
N ARG A 238 -21.60 -4.50 -27.71
CA ARG A 238 -20.30 -3.88 -28.01
C ARG A 238 -19.15 -4.72 -27.47
N ASN A 239 -18.29 -5.23 -28.34
CA ASN A 239 -17.08 -5.95 -27.92
C ASN A 239 -16.11 -5.07 -27.09
N SER A 240 -16.12 -3.75 -27.26
CA SER A 240 -15.34 -2.83 -26.42
C SER A 240 -15.99 -1.44 -26.38
N PHE A 241 -15.59 -0.59 -25.43
CA PHE A 241 -16.08 0.79 -25.34
C PHE A 241 -14.96 1.78 -25.01
N TYR A 242 -14.84 2.86 -25.78
CA TYR A 242 -13.85 3.91 -25.59
C TYR A 242 -14.50 5.21 -25.08
N MET A 243 -13.84 5.82 -24.10
CA MET A 243 -14.23 7.04 -23.40
C MET A 243 -13.11 8.07 -23.60
N PRO A 244 -13.22 8.96 -24.61
CA PRO A 244 -12.20 9.96 -24.88
C PRO A 244 -12.17 11.04 -23.80
N VAL A 245 -10.97 11.41 -23.36
CA VAL A 245 -10.73 12.62 -22.56
C VAL A 245 -10.56 13.80 -23.52
N ASN A 246 -11.64 14.10 -24.25
CA ASN A 246 -11.87 15.38 -24.90
C ASN A 246 -13.30 15.50 -25.45
N HIS A 247 -13.96 16.60 -25.12
CA HIS A 247 -15.18 17.11 -25.79
C HIS A 247 -15.09 18.63 -26.06
N GLY A 248 -13.92 19.25 -25.83
CA GLY A 248 -13.76 20.71 -25.81
C GLY A 248 -12.30 21.17 -25.67
N SER A 249 -11.39 20.52 -26.39
CA SER A 249 -9.95 20.88 -26.54
C SER A 249 -9.05 20.86 -25.29
N GLN A 250 -9.51 20.40 -24.12
CA GLN A 250 -8.68 20.29 -22.92
C GLN A 250 -8.10 18.88 -22.75
N SER A 251 -6.80 18.71 -23.02
CA SER A 251 -6.05 17.53 -22.51
C SER A 251 -5.90 17.64 -20.99
N VAL A 252 -5.99 16.52 -20.27
CA VAL A 252 -5.82 16.50 -18.80
C VAL A 252 -4.37 16.13 -18.47
N PRO A 253 -3.55 17.07 -17.94
CA PRO A 253 -2.22 16.74 -17.45
C PRO A 253 -2.30 15.98 -16.13
N ILE A 254 -1.45 14.97 -15.98
CA ILE A 254 -1.31 14.15 -14.77
C ILE A 254 0.17 13.86 -14.51
N CYS A 255 0.56 13.77 -13.23
CA CYS A 255 1.94 13.52 -12.84
C CYS A 255 2.03 12.77 -11.49
N GLY A 256 2.99 11.86 -11.34
CA GLY A 256 3.20 11.10 -10.10
C GLY A 256 2.11 10.05 -9.85
N ASP A 257 1.58 10.01 -8.62
CA ASP A 257 0.60 9.02 -8.17
C ASP A 257 -0.85 9.41 -8.53
N ILE A 258 -1.48 8.62 -9.40
CA ILE A 258 -2.79 8.89 -10.00
C ILE A 258 -3.78 7.77 -9.67
N LYS A 259 -4.98 8.18 -9.23
CA LYS A 259 -6.14 7.33 -9.02
C LYS A 259 -7.18 7.56 -10.11
N ILE A 260 -7.77 6.51 -10.65
CA ILE A 260 -8.97 6.60 -11.49
C ILE A 260 -10.09 5.76 -10.86
N GLU A 261 -11.24 6.38 -10.63
CA GLU A 261 -12.42 5.74 -10.05
C GLU A 261 -13.58 5.73 -11.03
N PHE A 262 -14.18 4.56 -11.26
CA PHE A 262 -15.26 4.35 -12.22
C PHE A 262 -16.60 4.16 -11.51
N PHE A 263 -17.63 4.79 -12.03
CA PHE A 263 -18.97 4.82 -11.46
C PHE A 263 -20.02 4.52 -12.52
N ASN A 264 -21.00 3.68 -12.18
CA ASN A 264 -22.20 3.46 -12.96
C ASN A 264 -23.25 4.46 -12.47
N LYS A 265 -23.92 5.14 -13.40
CA LYS A 265 -25.13 5.89 -13.07
C LYS A 265 -26.35 4.97 -13.24
N SER A 266 -26.93 4.54 -12.13
CA SER A 266 -28.14 3.72 -12.16
C SER A 266 -29.35 4.49 -12.72
N LYS A 267 -30.38 3.76 -13.19
CA LYS A 267 -31.66 4.34 -13.65
C LYS A 267 -32.35 5.20 -12.58
N LEU A 268 -32.09 4.93 -11.29
CA LEU A 268 -32.58 5.68 -10.13
C LEU A 268 -31.67 6.87 -9.75
N ASN A 269 -30.80 7.34 -10.65
CA ASN A 269 -29.79 8.39 -10.45
C ASN A 269 -28.76 8.15 -9.32
N LYS A 270 -28.82 7.04 -8.56
CA LYS A 270 -27.80 6.70 -7.56
C LYS A 270 -26.44 6.46 -8.24
N LYS A 271 -25.39 7.10 -7.71
CA LYS A 271 -23.98 6.88 -8.05
C LYS A 271 -23.51 5.56 -7.45
N GLU A 272 -23.15 4.61 -8.30
CA GLU A 272 -22.69 3.29 -7.91
C GLU A 272 -21.21 3.11 -8.26
N LYS A 273 -20.35 2.75 -7.30
CA LYS A 273 -18.93 2.51 -7.58
C LYS A 273 -18.74 1.16 -8.29
N MET A 274 -18.15 1.20 -9.48
CA MET A 274 -17.84 0.00 -10.27
C MET A 274 -16.54 -0.61 -9.73
N PHE A 275 -15.44 0.13 -9.90
CA PHE A 275 -14.09 -0.25 -9.49
C PHE A 275 -13.19 0.99 -9.48
N HIS A 276 -11.92 0.81 -9.10
CA HIS A 276 -10.90 1.85 -9.17
C HIS A 276 -9.50 1.22 -9.27
N PHE A 277 -8.49 2.05 -9.51
CA PHE A 277 -7.08 1.67 -9.41
C PHE A 277 -6.20 2.89 -9.18
N TRP A 278 -5.01 2.65 -8.62
CA TRP A 278 -3.89 3.58 -8.60
C TRP A 278 -2.76 3.11 -9.51
N PHE A 279 -2.08 4.05 -10.13
CA PHE A 279 -0.82 3.84 -10.85
C PHE A 279 0.09 5.06 -10.66
N ASN A 280 1.39 4.90 -10.91
CA ASN A 280 2.32 6.03 -10.96
C ASN A 280 2.78 6.23 -12.40
N THR A 281 2.77 7.47 -12.87
CA THR A 281 3.07 7.82 -14.27
C THR A 281 4.47 7.40 -14.74
N PHE A 282 5.44 7.22 -13.83
CA PHE A 282 6.80 6.79 -14.14
C PHE A 282 6.88 5.40 -14.80
N PHE A 283 5.93 4.50 -14.50
CA PHE A 283 5.93 3.12 -15.00
C PHE A 283 5.11 2.94 -16.30
N VAL A 284 4.43 3.99 -16.75
CA VAL A 284 3.67 3.96 -18.01
C VAL A 284 4.65 4.02 -19.19
N THR A 285 5.02 2.85 -19.70
CA THR A 285 6.10 2.67 -20.68
C THR A 285 5.65 1.93 -21.95
N ASP A 286 4.61 1.09 -21.86
CA ASP A 286 4.02 0.37 -22.99
C ASP A 286 3.50 1.33 -24.07
N ARG A 287 3.65 0.96 -25.34
CA ARG A 287 3.12 1.70 -26.49
C ARG A 287 2.14 0.87 -27.29
N GLU A 288 0.99 1.45 -27.64
CA GLU A 288 -0.01 0.84 -28.52
C GLU A 288 -0.25 1.76 -29.73
N ARG A 289 -0.21 1.19 -30.94
CA ARG A 289 -0.58 1.88 -32.19
C ARG A 289 -2.10 1.95 -32.29
N VAL A 290 -2.66 3.15 -32.40
CA VAL A 290 -4.11 3.35 -32.50
C VAL A 290 -4.47 3.81 -33.91
N HIS A 291 -5.08 2.93 -34.71
CA HIS A 291 -5.64 3.30 -36.01
C HIS A 291 -6.82 4.27 -35.84
N GLN A 292 -6.80 5.39 -36.57
CA GLN A 292 -7.97 6.25 -36.72
C GLN A 292 -8.84 5.71 -37.87
N ASN A 293 -9.98 5.10 -37.55
CA ASN A 293 -10.97 4.72 -38.56
C ASN A 293 -11.74 5.95 -39.05
N GLY A 294 -11.26 6.58 -40.13
CA GLY A 294 -11.74 7.86 -40.65
C GLY A 294 -11.93 7.90 -42.17
N ALA A 295 -12.59 6.89 -42.74
CA ALA A 295 -12.78 6.65 -44.18
C ALA A 295 -11.50 6.30 -44.97
N ALA A 296 -11.68 5.65 -46.13
CA ALA A 296 -10.57 5.16 -46.94
C ALA A 296 -10.09 6.22 -47.95
N SER A 297 -8.88 6.72 -47.75
CA SER A 297 -8.11 7.46 -48.74
C SER A 297 -7.00 6.56 -49.32
N ASN A 298 -7.10 6.22 -50.61
CA ASN A 298 -6.05 5.46 -51.28
C ASN A 298 -4.76 6.29 -51.40
N GLY A 299 -3.64 5.80 -50.84
CA GLY A 299 -2.30 6.25 -51.23
C GLY A 299 -1.81 7.58 -50.62
N ALA A 300 -1.82 7.69 -49.30
CA ALA A 300 -0.97 8.61 -48.53
C ALA A 300 -0.51 7.90 -47.24
N ASP A 301 0.59 8.33 -46.63
CA ASP A 301 1.20 7.65 -45.48
C ASP A 301 0.21 7.51 -44.30
N GLU A 302 0.06 6.30 -43.77
CA GLU A 302 -0.80 6.03 -42.61
C GLU A 302 -0.17 6.69 -41.35
N GLU A 303 -0.73 7.81 -40.90
CA GLU A 303 -0.22 8.54 -39.72
C GLU A 303 -0.58 7.82 -38.40
N TYR A 304 0.18 6.77 -38.10
CA TYR A 304 0.10 6.00 -36.86
C TYR A 304 0.36 6.88 -35.63
N ASN A 305 -0.72 7.28 -34.96
CA ASN A 305 -0.62 7.84 -33.61
C ASN A 305 -0.27 6.73 -32.62
N GLU A 306 1.01 6.68 -32.25
CA GLU A 306 1.50 5.83 -31.18
C GLU A 306 1.19 6.49 -29.82
N HIS A 307 0.48 5.76 -28.95
CA HIS A 307 0.12 6.24 -27.62
C HIS A 307 0.82 5.42 -26.55
N LEU A 308 1.29 6.12 -25.50
CA LEU A 308 1.63 5.47 -24.25
C LEU A 308 0.35 4.85 -23.66
N SER A 309 0.46 3.67 -23.07
CA SER A 309 -0.68 2.92 -22.58
C SER A 309 -0.43 2.27 -21.23
N LEU A 310 -1.51 1.98 -20.52
CA LEU A 310 -1.52 1.13 -19.33
C LEU A 310 -2.70 0.17 -19.42
N THR A 311 -2.44 -1.14 -19.45
CA THR A 311 -3.47 -2.19 -19.55
C THR A 311 -3.62 -2.90 -18.21
N LEU A 312 -4.78 -2.79 -17.56
CA LEU A 312 -5.08 -3.46 -16.28
C LEU A 312 -6.19 -4.51 -16.46
N PRO A 313 -5.93 -5.81 -16.26
CA PRO A 313 -6.96 -6.85 -16.28
C PRO A 313 -7.84 -6.82 -15.01
N LYS A 314 -9.00 -7.47 -15.03
CA LYS A 314 -9.97 -7.52 -13.90
C LYS A 314 -9.33 -7.83 -12.54
N ALA A 315 -8.37 -8.75 -12.50
CA ALA A 315 -7.66 -9.14 -11.28
C ALA A 315 -6.87 -7.99 -10.63
N GLU A 316 -6.50 -6.99 -11.42
CA GLU A 316 -5.69 -5.82 -11.06
C GLU A 316 -6.50 -4.55 -10.73
N LEU A 317 -7.83 -4.64 -10.77
CA LEU A 317 -8.75 -3.54 -10.52
C LEU A 317 -9.36 -3.67 -9.11
N ASP A 318 -9.16 -2.67 -8.26
CA ASP A 318 -9.67 -2.66 -6.89
C ASP A 318 -11.21 -2.65 -6.91
N ARG A 319 -11.85 -3.53 -6.12
CA ARG A 319 -13.29 -3.89 -6.11
C ARG A 319 -13.70 -4.82 -7.25
N ALA A 320 -13.34 -4.57 -8.51
CA ALA A 320 -13.67 -5.50 -9.61
C ALA A 320 -12.97 -6.87 -9.48
N ASN A 321 -11.81 -6.93 -8.83
CA ASN A 321 -11.12 -8.19 -8.53
C ASN A 321 -11.86 -9.10 -7.53
N LYS A 322 -12.84 -8.57 -6.76
CA LYS A 322 -13.67 -9.34 -5.81
C LYS A 322 -14.82 -10.11 -6.48
N ASP A 323 -15.24 -9.71 -7.68
CA ASP A 323 -16.32 -10.38 -8.44
C ASP A 323 -15.85 -11.73 -9.01
N LYS A 324 -15.80 -12.76 -8.16
CA LYS A 324 -15.38 -14.13 -8.53
C LYS A 324 -16.44 -14.93 -9.28
N SER A 325 -17.70 -14.55 -9.18
CA SER A 325 -18.82 -15.15 -9.92
C SER A 325 -19.02 -14.52 -11.30
N HIS A 326 -18.25 -13.48 -11.65
CA HIS A 326 -18.31 -12.76 -12.93
C HIS A 326 -19.68 -12.16 -13.25
N LYS A 327 -20.49 -11.88 -12.22
CA LYS A 327 -21.85 -11.31 -12.33
C LYS A 327 -21.84 -9.88 -12.88
N LEU A 328 -20.77 -9.11 -12.62
CA LEU A 328 -20.67 -7.70 -13.04
C LEU A 328 -19.61 -7.47 -14.13
N PHE A 329 -18.52 -8.24 -14.14
CA PHE A 329 -17.43 -8.10 -15.11
C PHE A 329 -17.02 -9.45 -15.69
N SER A 330 -16.91 -9.53 -17.02
CA SER A 330 -16.33 -10.68 -17.73
C SER A 330 -14.98 -11.11 -17.14
N PRO A 331 -14.61 -12.42 -17.13
CA PRO A 331 -13.24 -12.84 -16.80
C PRO A 331 -12.19 -12.13 -17.67
N ASN A 332 -12.54 -11.82 -18.91
CA ASN A 332 -11.66 -11.16 -19.88
C ASN A 332 -11.70 -9.62 -19.81
N PHE A 333 -12.42 -9.04 -18.85
CA PHE A 333 -12.49 -7.58 -18.68
C PHE A 333 -11.11 -6.99 -18.42
N LYS A 334 -10.70 -6.02 -19.24
CA LYS A 334 -9.54 -5.17 -19.01
C LYS A 334 -9.91 -3.70 -19.20
N VAL A 335 -9.14 -2.83 -18.56
CA VAL A 335 -9.18 -1.38 -18.75
C VAL A 335 -7.84 -0.96 -19.35
N LYS A 336 -7.89 -0.31 -20.53
CA LYS A 336 -6.73 0.36 -21.12
C LYS A 336 -6.85 1.87 -20.90
N VAL A 337 -5.78 2.50 -20.45
CA VAL A 337 -5.68 3.96 -20.32
C VAL A 337 -4.65 4.47 -21.33
N TYR A 338 -4.98 5.53 -22.06
CA TYR A 338 -4.15 6.07 -23.14
C TYR A 338 -3.63 7.46 -22.80
N PHE A 339 -2.36 7.70 -23.14
CA PHE A 339 -1.64 8.92 -22.83
C PHE A 339 -0.77 9.36 -24.03
N SER A 340 -0.47 10.65 -24.10
CA SER A 340 0.76 11.12 -24.77
C SER A 340 1.76 11.61 -23.73
N PRO A 341 3.06 11.63 -24.05
CA PRO A 341 4.00 12.50 -23.34
C PRO A 341 3.49 13.94 -23.32
N MET A 342 3.84 14.68 -22.28
CA MET A 342 3.80 16.14 -22.29
C MET A 342 5.15 16.62 -22.82
N HIS A 343 5.18 17.25 -24.00
CA HIS A 343 6.44 17.64 -24.64
C HIS A 343 7.22 18.68 -23.80
N GLU A 344 8.49 18.40 -23.52
CA GLU A 344 9.43 19.34 -22.87
C GLU A 344 9.93 20.40 -23.88
N SER A 345 9.01 21.18 -24.47
CA SER A 345 9.31 22.09 -25.59
C SER A 345 8.92 23.55 -25.34
N SER A 346 9.16 24.06 -24.13
CA SER A 346 9.35 25.50 -23.86
C SER A 346 10.08 25.71 -22.53
N ASN A 347 11.09 26.58 -22.52
CA ASN A 347 11.86 26.87 -21.31
C ASN A 347 11.02 27.56 -20.22
N LEU A 348 11.28 27.18 -18.96
CA LEU A 348 11.19 28.02 -17.77
C LEU A 348 9.91 28.86 -17.57
N GLU A 349 8.82 28.19 -17.14
CA GLU A 349 8.17 28.60 -15.88
C GLU A 349 7.77 27.35 -15.08
N ARG A 350 8.26 27.25 -13.84
CA ARG A 350 7.76 26.23 -12.89
C ARG A 350 6.45 26.74 -12.31
N SER A 351 5.33 26.43 -12.99
CA SER A 351 4.01 26.52 -12.37
C SER A 351 4.00 25.66 -11.10
N LYS A 352 3.88 26.29 -9.93
CA LYS A 352 3.98 25.61 -8.63
C LYS A 352 2.93 24.51 -8.54
N SER A 353 3.37 23.26 -8.42
CA SER A 353 2.47 22.13 -8.25
C SER A 353 1.84 22.16 -6.85
N ALA A 354 0.73 21.43 -6.67
CA ALA A 354 0.08 21.30 -5.37
C ALA A 354 1.02 20.71 -4.29
N ASP A 355 2.06 19.97 -4.69
CA ASP A 355 3.03 19.39 -3.76
C ASP A 355 3.99 20.43 -3.17
N ASP A 356 4.45 21.43 -3.94
CA ASP A 356 5.27 22.54 -3.39
C ASP A 356 4.51 23.23 -2.24
N MET A 357 3.18 23.39 -2.34
CA MET A 357 2.35 23.97 -1.27
C MET A 357 2.16 23.05 -0.03
N THR A 358 2.56 21.78 -0.11
CA THR A 358 2.53 20.85 1.04
C THR A 358 3.92 20.59 1.63
N ARG A 359 4.99 20.80 0.86
CA ARG A 359 6.37 20.57 1.26
C ARG A 359 6.82 21.47 2.40
N ASP A 360 6.40 22.75 2.37
CA ASP A 360 6.71 23.78 3.37
C ASP A 360 6.17 23.47 4.79
N ARG A 361 5.33 22.43 4.98
CA ARG A 361 4.87 21.98 6.30
C ARG A 361 5.68 20.84 6.92
N TYR A 362 6.66 20.26 6.21
CA TYR A 362 7.37 19.06 6.64
C TYR A 362 8.91 19.16 6.59
N SER A 363 9.48 20.35 6.35
CA SER A 363 10.94 20.53 6.23
C SER A 363 11.54 21.48 7.28
N VAL A 364 11.64 21.02 8.54
CA VAL A 364 12.54 21.61 9.55
C VAL A 364 13.21 20.47 10.34
N ILE A 365 14.41 20.73 10.86
CA ILE A 365 15.25 19.85 11.71
C ILE A 365 15.95 18.68 10.97
N SER A 366 17.21 18.91 10.57
CA SER A 366 18.34 18.10 11.07
C SER A 366 19.70 18.63 10.62
N LYS A 367 20.44 19.29 11.52
CA LYS A 367 21.91 19.32 11.57
C LYS A 367 22.36 19.30 13.03
N ARG A 368 23.51 18.67 13.32
CA ARG A 368 24.07 18.39 14.66
C ARG A 368 24.87 19.62 15.17
N GLY A 369 25.23 19.76 16.46
CA GLY A 369 25.29 18.76 17.54
C GLY A 369 25.34 19.33 18.99
N PRO A 370 25.92 18.59 19.95
CA PRO A 370 25.66 18.72 21.40
C PRO A 370 26.84 19.30 22.23
N PRO A 371 26.81 19.32 23.59
CA PRO A 371 25.70 19.58 24.53
C PRO A 371 26.05 20.55 25.69
N HIS A 372 25.11 21.37 26.18
CA HIS A 372 25.20 21.91 27.56
C HIS A 372 23.84 22.06 28.28
N THR A 373 23.77 21.35 29.41
CA THR A 373 23.01 21.57 30.67
C THR A 373 21.96 22.68 30.83
N VAL A 374 20.82 22.26 31.42
CA VAL A 374 20.03 22.91 32.50
C VAL A 374 18.80 23.80 32.15
N THR A 375 17.65 23.36 32.68
CA THR A 375 16.33 24.01 32.92
C THR A 375 15.64 24.83 31.83
N THR A 376 14.46 24.35 31.42
CA THR A 376 13.33 25.16 30.93
C THR A 376 12.15 25.13 31.92
N PRO A 377 11.60 26.28 32.34
CA PRO A 377 10.21 26.38 32.76
C PRO A 377 9.31 26.71 31.55
N ASN A 378 8.13 26.07 31.46
CA ASN A 378 7.11 26.40 30.45
C ASN A 378 6.36 27.69 30.82
N PHE A 379 6.04 28.53 29.83
CA PHE A 379 4.87 29.43 29.66
C PHE A 379 5.12 30.27 28.38
N LEU A 380 4.14 30.73 27.58
CA LEU A 380 2.67 30.74 27.70
C LEU A 380 2.00 30.76 26.29
N HIS A 381 0.66 30.87 26.26
CA HIS A 381 -0.17 31.10 25.07
C HIS A 381 0.18 32.41 24.31
N PRO A 382 -0.19 32.55 23.02
CA PRO A 382 0.13 33.72 22.21
C PRO A 382 -0.79 34.92 22.49
N GLN A 383 -0.23 36.14 22.47
CA GLN A 383 -0.94 37.40 22.24
C GLN A 383 -0.13 38.34 21.34
N ASN A 384 -0.81 39.32 20.75
CA ASN A 384 -0.36 40.21 19.68
C ASN A 384 -1.29 41.45 19.67
N PRO A 385 -0.96 42.62 19.09
CA PRO A 385 0.33 43.25 18.77
C PRO A 385 0.53 44.63 19.46
N SER A 386 1.71 45.25 19.36
CA SER A 386 1.89 46.70 19.61
C SER A 386 3.00 47.33 18.73
N ARG A 387 3.19 48.66 18.80
CA ARG A 387 3.82 49.48 17.73
C ARG A 387 5.20 50.06 18.08
N GLY A 388 6.01 50.29 17.05
CA GLY A 388 7.14 51.24 17.02
C GLY A 388 8.47 50.67 17.55
N TRP A 389 9.63 51.27 17.27
CA TRP A 389 9.94 52.39 16.34
C TRP A 389 11.39 52.21 15.81
N SER A 390 11.93 53.20 15.11
CA SER A 390 13.16 53.09 14.31
C SER A 390 14.43 53.59 15.02
N SER A 391 15.58 53.08 14.60
CA SER A 391 16.85 53.86 14.57
C SER A 391 17.79 53.32 13.49
N LYS A 392 18.68 54.17 12.97
CA LYS A 392 19.81 53.78 12.09
C LYS A 392 21.12 54.21 12.75
N SER A 393 22.20 53.42 12.60
CA SER A 393 23.58 53.96 12.65
C SER A 393 24.61 53.02 12.02
N THR A 394 25.58 53.63 11.34
CA THR A 394 26.78 53.14 10.64
C THR A 394 27.67 54.38 10.37
N PRO A 395 28.95 54.30 9.92
CA PRO A 395 29.90 53.18 9.80
C PRO A 395 31.27 53.48 10.49
N THR A 396 32.30 52.63 10.31
CA THR A 396 33.72 53.07 10.24
C THR A 396 34.66 51.99 9.63
N SER A 397 35.92 52.33 9.33
CA SER A 397 36.93 51.48 8.65
C SER A 397 38.37 51.97 9.02
N ALA A 398 39.49 51.33 8.68
CA ALA A 398 39.74 50.17 7.79
C ALA A 398 40.43 49.00 8.56
N THR A 399 41.59 48.37 8.24
CA THR A 399 42.73 48.60 7.30
C THR A 399 43.37 47.23 6.95
N ALA A 400 44.32 47.13 6.00
CA ALA A 400 44.79 45.83 5.47
C ALA A 400 46.32 45.71 5.27
N SER A 401 46.80 44.46 5.04
CA SER A 401 48.14 44.00 4.56
C SER A 401 49.09 43.37 5.62
N PRO A 402 50.03 42.46 5.24
CA PRO A 402 49.95 41.41 4.20
C PRO A 402 50.69 40.06 4.50
N LEU A 403 50.51 39.07 3.60
CA LEU A 403 51.42 37.95 3.22
C LEU A 403 51.81 36.83 4.22
N THR A 404 51.44 35.58 3.90
CA THR A 404 52.36 34.48 3.45
C THR A 404 51.58 33.21 3.04
N PRO A 405 52.10 32.32 2.16
CA PRO A 405 51.38 31.14 1.66
C PRO A 405 51.69 29.84 2.43
N GLY A 406 50.69 28.94 2.53
CA GLY A 406 50.83 27.59 3.10
C GLY A 406 50.93 26.47 2.03
N PRO A 407 51.38 25.26 2.41
CA PRO A 407 51.59 24.13 1.48
C PRO A 407 50.29 23.42 1.07
N PRO A 408 50.30 22.67 -0.06
CA PRO A 408 49.13 21.94 -0.57
C PRO A 408 48.80 20.67 0.27
N PRO A 409 47.54 20.20 0.25
CA PRO A 409 47.11 19.02 1.00
C PRO A 409 47.58 17.69 0.36
N LEU A 410 47.86 16.71 1.21
CA LEU A 410 48.21 15.34 0.82
C LEU A 410 46.97 14.52 0.40
N THR A 411 47.14 13.64 -0.58
CA THR A 411 46.11 12.68 -1.02
C THR A 411 46.06 11.43 -0.14
N PRO A 412 44.87 10.87 0.16
CA PRO A 412 44.76 9.59 0.85
C PRO A 412 45.02 8.40 -0.09
N PRO A 413 45.50 7.25 0.42
CA PRO A 413 45.64 6.01 -0.34
C PRO A 413 44.28 5.33 -0.60
N PRO A 414 44.18 4.44 -1.61
CA PRO A 414 42.97 3.67 -1.88
C PRO A 414 42.68 2.61 -0.81
N PRO A 415 41.41 2.23 -0.59
CA PRO A 415 41.04 1.21 0.39
C PRO A 415 41.47 -0.19 -0.06
N ALA A 416 42.06 -0.96 0.85
CA ALA A 416 42.37 -2.37 0.62
C ALA A 416 41.10 -3.23 0.67
N HIS A 417 40.95 -4.17 -0.26
CA HIS A 417 39.88 -5.17 -0.22
C HIS A 417 40.11 -6.16 0.93
N MET A 418 39.18 -6.22 1.88
CA MET A 418 39.03 -7.38 2.78
C MET A 418 37.74 -8.12 2.43
N ALA A 419 37.84 -9.43 2.22
CA ALA A 419 36.69 -10.29 1.98
C ALA A 419 35.92 -10.53 3.30
N ILE A 420 34.61 -10.25 3.30
CA ILE A 420 33.76 -10.53 4.45
C ILE A 420 33.43 -12.03 4.45
N GLN A 421 33.99 -12.77 5.41
CA GLN A 421 33.53 -14.12 5.72
C GLN A 421 32.29 -14.06 6.62
N ASN A 422 31.15 -14.54 6.14
CA ASN A 422 29.92 -14.63 6.94
C ASN A 422 30.11 -15.64 8.08
N LYS A 423 30.19 -15.14 9.32
CA LYS A 423 29.95 -15.94 10.53
C LYS A 423 28.50 -15.75 10.98
N HIS A 424 27.59 -16.62 10.50
CA HIS A 424 26.30 -16.78 11.16
C HIS A 424 26.51 -17.53 12.48
N SER A 425 26.04 -16.95 13.60
CA SER A 425 26.18 -17.54 14.93
C SER A 425 24.85 -17.58 15.68
N THR A 426 24.17 -18.72 15.59
CA THR A 426 23.36 -19.38 16.65
C THR A 426 22.15 -18.66 17.29
N SER A 427 21.94 -17.36 17.14
CA SER A 427 20.82 -16.64 17.76
C SER A 427 19.49 -16.79 17.00
N ASP A 428 19.51 -16.59 15.67
CA ASP A 428 18.31 -16.56 14.81
C ASP A 428 17.41 -17.79 15.00
N HIS A 429 17.98 -19.01 15.04
CA HIS A 429 17.21 -20.26 15.17
C HIS A 429 16.27 -20.27 16.37
N SER A 430 16.71 -19.77 17.52
CA SER A 430 15.89 -19.74 18.75
C SER A 430 14.66 -18.84 18.62
N LEU A 431 14.73 -17.78 17.82
CA LEU A 431 13.64 -16.84 17.59
C LEU A 431 12.74 -17.27 16.43
N LEU A 432 13.29 -17.95 15.42
CA LEU A 432 12.55 -18.58 14.34
C LEU A 432 11.64 -19.70 14.88
N GLU A 433 12.17 -20.58 15.74
CA GLU A 433 11.39 -21.64 16.40
C GLU A 433 10.34 -21.06 17.34
N LYS A 434 10.73 -20.16 18.25
CA LYS A 434 9.85 -19.57 19.27
C LYS A 434 8.61 -18.88 18.69
N TYR A 435 8.76 -18.17 17.56
CA TYR A 435 7.66 -17.42 16.94
C TYR A 435 7.09 -18.11 15.69
N HIS A 436 7.46 -19.37 15.43
CA HIS A 436 7.01 -20.19 14.29
C HIS A 436 7.13 -19.45 12.94
N LEU A 437 8.26 -18.75 12.75
CA LEU A 437 8.50 -17.92 11.58
C LEU A 437 8.90 -18.77 10.37
N LEU A 438 8.35 -18.46 9.21
CA LEU A 438 8.75 -19.09 7.96
C LEU A 438 10.16 -18.64 7.58
N PRO A 439 11.07 -19.55 7.17
CA PRO A 439 12.38 -19.17 6.66
C PRO A 439 12.22 -18.40 5.33
N PRO A 440 13.10 -17.41 5.03
CA PRO A 440 13.02 -16.64 3.79
C PRO A 440 13.37 -17.49 2.56
N ASP A 441 14.20 -18.53 2.72
CA ASP A 441 14.56 -19.48 1.68
C ASP A 441 13.39 -20.42 1.40
N GLY A 442 12.58 -20.07 0.40
CA GLY A 442 11.29 -20.69 0.07
C GLY A 442 11.33 -22.11 -0.50
N ASN A 443 12.18 -22.98 0.03
CA ASN A 443 12.36 -24.36 -0.43
C ASN A 443 11.35 -25.29 0.27
N ILE A 444 10.11 -25.34 -0.22
CA ILE A 444 9.04 -26.20 0.31
C ILE A 444 9.41 -27.69 0.07
N PRO A 445 9.58 -28.52 1.12
CA PRO A 445 9.89 -29.94 0.93
C PRO A 445 8.71 -30.68 0.31
N SER A 446 8.86 -31.15 -0.93
CA SER A 446 7.85 -31.97 -1.61
C SER A 446 7.83 -33.40 -1.04
N GLY A 447 7.18 -33.56 0.11
CA GLY A 447 7.08 -34.82 0.85
C GLY A 447 6.26 -35.88 0.11
N ARG A 448 6.95 -36.75 -0.66
CA ARG A 448 6.36 -38.01 -1.12
C ARG A 448 6.03 -38.90 0.09
N ILE A 449 4.74 -39.14 0.34
CA ILE A 449 4.30 -40.13 1.32
C ILE A 449 4.59 -41.52 0.75
N ASN A 450 5.63 -42.17 1.28
CA ASN A 450 6.11 -43.46 0.78
C ASN A 450 5.54 -44.58 1.66
N LEU A 451 4.36 -45.11 1.30
CA LEU A 451 3.73 -46.21 2.03
C LEU A 451 4.40 -47.55 1.70
N LYS A 452 5.23 -48.04 2.63
CA LYS A 452 5.25 -49.48 2.93
C LYS A 452 4.04 -49.78 3.84
N GLY A 453 3.35 -50.91 3.75
CA GLY A 453 3.64 -52.10 2.95
C GLY A 453 3.96 -53.29 3.86
N ASP A 454 2.91 -53.93 4.37
CA ASP A 454 2.92 -55.18 5.14
C ASP A 454 1.75 -56.06 4.68
N GLU A 455 1.86 -57.38 4.90
CA GLU A 455 1.00 -58.43 4.32
C GLU A 455 0.08 -59.11 5.35
N ARG A 456 -1.10 -59.59 4.89
CA ARG A 456 -1.93 -60.67 5.50
C ARG A 456 -2.61 -60.35 6.85
N SER A 457 -3.69 -60.99 7.31
CA SER A 457 -4.76 -61.88 6.74
C SER A 457 -5.83 -62.11 7.85
N GLU A 458 -7.04 -62.65 7.69
CA GLU A 458 -7.82 -63.18 6.54
C GLU A 458 -9.34 -63.26 6.86
N THR A 459 -10.15 -63.70 5.88
CA THR A 459 -11.58 -64.15 5.97
C THR A 459 -12.68 -63.12 6.32
N GLY A 460 -13.92 -63.41 5.86
CA GLY A 460 -15.16 -62.76 6.34
C GLY A 460 -16.14 -62.31 5.24
N SER A 461 -16.89 -63.22 4.62
CA SER A 461 -17.99 -62.88 3.70
C SER A 461 -19.35 -63.31 4.26
N ILE A 462 -20.28 -62.36 4.39
CA ILE A 462 -21.72 -62.58 4.59
C ILE A 462 -22.48 -61.53 3.77
N ALA A 463 -23.52 -61.94 3.05
CA ALA A 463 -24.46 -61.05 2.35
C ALA A 463 -25.78 -60.94 3.12
N GLY A 464 -26.49 -59.81 3.01
CA GLY A 464 -27.75 -59.54 3.71
C GLY A 464 -28.56 -58.42 3.06
N SER A 465 -29.86 -58.36 3.34
CA SER A 465 -30.85 -57.54 2.62
C SER A 465 -32.14 -57.38 3.45
N VAL A 466 -33.06 -56.46 3.15
CA VAL A 466 -33.09 -55.51 2.01
C VAL A 466 -32.54 -54.13 2.43
N GLU A 467 -33.14 -52.93 2.31
CA GLU A 467 -34.44 -52.45 1.81
C GLU A 467 -34.32 -51.00 1.31
N ALA A 468 -35.29 -50.51 0.52
CA ALA A 468 -35.29 -49.17 -0.05
C ALA A 468 -36.59 -48.42 0.26
N ILE A 469 -36.49 -47.16 0.70
CA ILE A 469 -37.61 -46.21 0.75
C ILE A 469 -37.22 -44.99 -0.07
N SER A 470 -37.92 -44.82 -1.21
CA SER A 470 -37.86 -43.61 -2.03
C SER A 470 -39.02 -42.70 -1.65
N LEU A 471 -38.73 -41.42 -1.38
CA LEU A 471 -39.72 -40.35 -1.38
C LEU A 471 -39.13 -39.15 -2.14
N ALA A 472 -39.64 -38.92 -3.35
CA ALA A 472 -39.33 -37.76 -4.18
C ALA A 472 -40.64 -37.01 -4.46
N CYS A 473 -40.63 -35.70 -4.19
CA CYS A 473 -41.62 -34.65 -4.53
C CYS A 473 -41.10 -33.35 -3.86
N SER A 474 -41.07 -32.17 -4.46
CA SER A 474 -41.27 -31.73 -5.86
C SER A 474 -40.52 -30.40 -6.06
N ASP A 475 -40.36 -29.92 -7.29
CA ASP A 475 -39.77 -28.60 -7.57
C ASP A 475 -40.55 -27.42 -6.95
N GLY A 476 -39.83 -26.40 -6.50
CA GLY A 476 -40.41 -25.17 -5.93
C GLY A 476 -39.37 -24.07 -5.68
N GLU A 477 -39.35 -23.09 -6.58
CA GLU A 477 -38.77 -21.72 -6.45
C GLU A 477 -37.35 -21.56 -5.85
N ALA A 478 -36.38 -21.27 -6.72
CA ALA A 478 -35.04 -20.85 -6.31
C ALA A 478 -35.02 -19.36 -5.89
N GLN A 479 -34.72 -19.07 -4.62
CA GLN A 479 -34.76 -17.71 -4.06
C GLN A 479 -33.47 -17.31 -3.33
N ASP A 480 -32.73 -16.40 -3.97
CA ASP A 480 -31.74 -15.45 -3.41
C ASP A 480 -30.72 -15.90 -2.34
N ASP A 481 -29.76 -16.76 -2.72
CA ASP A 481 -28.47 -16.84 -2.02
C ASP A 481 -27.57 -15.63 -2.38
N LEU A 482 -27.72 -14.55 -1.60
CA LEU A 482 -26.88 -13.34 -1.62
C LEU A 482 -26.35 -13.00 -0.21
N SER A 483 -25.48 -13.84 0.32
CA SER A 483 -24.93 -13.72 1.69
C SER A 483 -23.39 -13.56 1.73
N ASP A 484 -22.65 -14.28 0.88
CA ASP A 484 -21.18 -14.40 0.99
C ASP A 484 -20.36 -13.21 0.44
N THR A 485 -20.98 -12.16 -0.11
CA THR A 485 -20.25 -11.04 -0.75
C THR A 485 -20.19 -9.73 0.04
N GLU A 486 -20.97 -9.57 1.11
CA GLU A 486 -21.09 -8.26 1.81
C GLU A 486 -20.20 -8.14 3.05
N SER A 487 -19.80 -9.25 3.67
CA SER A 487 -19.17 -9.27 5.00
C SER A 487 -17.79 -8.60 5.12
N GLU A 488 -17.11 -8.24 4.03
CA GLU A 488 -15.92 -7.36 4.08
C GLU A 488 -16.25 -5.86 4.21
N ASN A 489 -17.49 -5.43 3.91
CA ASN A 489 -17.89 -4.02 3.92
C ASN A 489 -18.77 -3.64 5.14
N GLU A 490 -19.46 -4.60 5.78
CA GLU A 490 -20.43 -4.37 6.88
C GLU A 490 -19.91 -3.61 8.11
N TRP A 491 -18.61 -3.33 8.20
CA TRP A 491 -17.98 -2.59 9.30
C TRP A 491 -17.24 -1.33 8.83
N GLU A 492 -17.50 -0.86 7.61
CA GLU A 492 -16.93 0.40 7.10
C GLU A 492 -17.70 1.65 7.61
N ASP A 493 -19.03 1.55 7.83
CA ASP A 493 -19.91 2.68 8.21
C ASP A 493 -20.37 2.69 9.69
N CYS A 494 -19.92 1.77 10.55
CA CYS A 494 -20.29 1.76 11.98
C CYS A 494 -19.53 2.81 12.82
N GLU A 495 -19.76 4.10 12.56
CA GLU A 495 -19.68 5.08 13.64
C GLU A 495 -20.85 4.83 14.60
N ILE A 496 -20.55 4.31 15.79
CA ILE A 496 -21.54 4.21 16.86
C ILE A 496 -21.73 5.63 17.44
N THR A 497 -22.64 6.38 16.84
CA THR A 497 -23.21 7.57 17.45
C THR A 497 -23.83 7.19 18.78
N GLN A 498 -23.44 7.89 19.84
CA GLN A 498 -23.91 7.59 21.20
C GLN A 498 -25.36 8.05 21.38
N VAL A 499 -26.10 7.25 22.15
CA VAL A 499 -27.29 7.66 22.92
C VAL A 499 -26.88 7.65 24.39
#